data_AF-A0A7Z0MSI2-F1
#
_entry.id   AF-A0A7Z0MSI2-F1
#
_cell.length_a   1.000
_cell.length_b   1.000
_cell.length_c   1.000
_cell.angle_alpha   90.00
_cell.angle_beta   90.00
_cell.angle_gamma   90.00
#
_symmetry.space_group_name_H-M   'P 1'
#
loop_
_entity.id
_entity.type
_entity.pdbx_description
1 polymer ?
#
loop_
_entity_poly.entity_id
_entity_poly.type
_entity_poly.pdbx_seq_one_letter_code
_entity_poly.pdbx_strand_id
1 'polypeptide(L)' 'MAEPKTITIDNQPYELDQLTEHARAQIINLRVVDGEIAKTEQRLTIFKAARAAYAQALKAELDKATA' A
#
# COMPACT_ATOMS: atom_id res chain seq x y z
N MET A 1 -27.62 21.89 6.69
CA MET A 1 -26.60 22.48 5.80
C MET A 1 -25.55 21.40 5.60
N ALA A 2 -25.28 20.98 4.37
CA ALA A 2 -24.31 19.90 4.10
C ALA A 2 -22.89 20.45 4.31
N GLU A 3 -22.06 19.75 5.08
CA GLU A 3 -20.66 20.13 5.25
C GLU A 3 -19.91 19.97 3.92
N PRO A 4 -19.15 20.99 3.46
CA PRO A 4 -18.38 20.92 2.23
C PRO A 4 -17.38 19.77 2.33
N LYS A 5 -17.56 18.79 1.45
CA LYS A 5 -16.78 17.55 1.47
C LYS A 5 -15.48 17.84 0.71
N THR A 6 -14.50 18.41 1.42
CA THR A 6 -13.18 18.68 0.85
C THR A 6 -12.32 17.43 0.82
N ILE A 7 -11.64 17.20 -0.29
CA ILE A 7 -10.62 16.15 -0.43
C ILE A 7 -9.30 16.80 -0.78
N THR A 8 -8.22 16.30 -0.22
CA THR A 8 -6.87 16.77 -0.58
C THR A 8 -6.28 15.78 -1.59
N ILE A 9 -5.95 16.27 -2.78
CA ILE A 9 -5.24 15.50 -3.82
C ILE A 9 -3.95 16.28 -4.10
N ASP A 10 -2.78 15.63 -4.08
CA ASP A 10 -1.49 16.26 -4.35
C ASP A 10 -1.21 17.54 -3.53
N ASN A 11 -1.56 17.52 -2.24
CA ASN A 11 -1.49 18.68 -1.32
C ASN A 11 -2.36 19.88 -1.73
N GLN A 12 -3.31 19.72 -2.64
CA GLN A 12 -4.29 20.75 -2.98
C GLN A 12 -5.68 20.34 -2.48
N PRO A 13 -6.38 21.21 -1.72
CA PRO A 13 -7.76 20.96 -1.31
C PRO A 13 -8.72 21.21 -2.48
N TYR A 14 -9.58 20.22 -2.74
CA TYR A 14 -10.64 20.29 -3.74
C TYR A 14 -12.00 20.07 -3.07
N GLU A 15 -12.95 20.95 -3.37
CA GLU A 15 -14.35 20.78 -3.00
C GLU A 15 -14.97 19.70 -3.88
N LEU A 16 -15.46 18.59 -3.29
CA LEU A 16 -16.07 17.48 -4.04
C LEU A 16 -17.26 17.93 -4.92
N ASP A 17 -17.95 18.98 -4.49
CA ASP A 17 -19.11 19.55 -5.17
C ASP A 17 -18.72 20.36 -6.42
N GLN A 18 -17.47 20.84 -6.49
CA GLN A 18 -16.94 21.55 -7.66
C GLN A 18 -16.28 20.61 -8.68
N LEU A 19 -16.10 19.34 -8.34
CA LEU A 19 -15.52 18.36 -9.23
C LEU A 19 -16.54 17.86 -10.26
N THR A 20 -16.05 17.43 -11.42
CA THR A 20 -16.88 16.74 -12.42
C THR A 20 -17.18 15.32 -11.94
N GLU A 21 -18.24 14.71 -12.49
CA GLU A 21 -18.58 13.32 -12.18
C GLU A 21 -17.44 12.36 -12.54
N HIS A 22 -16.75 12.62 -13.65
CA HIS A 22 -15.56 11.87 -14.06
C HIS A 22 -14.40 11.99 -13.07
N ALA A 23 -14.16 13.20 -12.53
CA ALA A 23 -13.12 13.39 -11.52
C ALA A 23 -13.45 12.61 -10.23
N ARG A 24 -14.70 12.66 -9.76
CA ARG A 24 -15.16 11.88 -8.60
C ARG A 24 -14.98 10.38 -8.80
N ALA A 25 -15.32 9.86 -9.97
CA ALA A 25 -15.11 8.46 -10.32
C ALA A 25 -13.62 8.07 -10.26
N GLN A 26 -12.74 8.93 -10.80
CA GLN A 26 -11.30 8.68 -10.75
C GLN A 26 -10.75 8.66 -9.32
N ILE A 27 -11.25 9.52 -8.44
CA ILE A 27 -10.86 9.54 -7.02
C ILE A 27 -11.24 8.24 -6.32
N ILE A 28 -12.43 7.70 -6.61
CA ILE A 28 -12.85 6.41 -6.06
C ILE A 28 -11.91 5.30 -6.55
N ASN A 29 -11.58 5.28 -7.84
CA ASN A 29 -10.65 4.31 -8.40
C ASN A 29 -9.27 4.41 -7.74
N LEU A 30 -8.74 5.62 -7.55
CA LEU A 30 -7.46 5.83 -6.86
C LEU A 30 -7.48 5.28 -5.44
N ARG A 31 -8.51 5.60 -4.64
CA ARG A 31 -8.64 5.08 -3.27
C ARG A 31 -8.69 3.55 -3.21
N VAL A 32 -9.34 2.92 -4.18
CA VAL A 32 -9.37 1.45 -4.28
C VAL A 32 -7.98 0.91 -4.57
N VAL A 33 -7.29 1.48 -5.57
CA VAL A 33 -5.93 1.06 -5.94
C VAL A 33 -4.94 1.27 -4.79
N ASP A 34 -4.99 2.40 -4.10
CA ASP A 34 -4.15 2.69 -2.93
C ASP A 34 -4.37 1.66 -1.81
N GLY A 35 -5.62 1.26 -1.58
CA GLY A 35 -5.96 0.19 -0.65
C GLY A 35 -5.34 -1.16 -1.02
N GLU A 36 -5.35 -1.51 -2.31
CA GLU A 36 -4.71 -2.74 -2.80
C GLU A 36 -3.18 -2.69 -2.74
N ILE A 37 -2.57 -1.52 -2.98
CA ILE A 37 -1.14 -1.29 -2.80
C ILE A 37 -0.77 -1.54 -1.34
N ALA A 38 -1.47 -0.92 -0.38
CA ALA A 38 -1.21 -1.10 1.04
C ALA A 38 -1.31 -2.56 1.49
N LYS A 39 -2.34 -3.28 1.02
CA LYS A 39 -2.49 -4.74 1.28
C LYS A 39 -1.32 -5.54 0.69
N THR A 40 -0.87 -5.18 -0.50
CA THR A 40 0.24 -5.85 -1.18
C THR A 40 1.56 -5.62 -0.44
N GLU A 41 1.82 -4.40 0.02
CA GLU A 41 3.00 -4.06 0.82
C GLU A 41 3.03 -4.81 2.16
N GLN A 42 1.87 -4.97 2.80
CA GLN A 42 1.75 -5.79 4.01
C GLN A 42 2.13 -7.25 3.73
N ARG A 43 1.61 -7.84 2.65
CA ARG A 43 1.96 -9.21 2.24
C ARG A 43 3.45 -9.33 1.90
N LEU A 44 3.99 -8.35 1.19
CA LEU A 44 5.41 -8.30 0.84
C LEU A 44 6.29 -8.28 2.09
N THR A 45 5.89 -7.58 3.14
CA THR A 45 6.61 -7.55 4.42
C THR A 45 6.67 -8.94 5.06
N ILE A 46 5.55 -9.68 5.05
CA ILE A 46 5.50 -11.06 5.54
C ILE A 46 6.45 -11.95 4.72
N PHE A 47 6.42 -11.86 3.39
CA PHE A 47 7.32 -12.65 2.54
C PHE A 47 8.79 -12.31 2.74
N LYS A 48 9.14 -11.03 2.97
CA LYS A 48 10.50 -10.62 3.30
C LYS A 48 10.97 -11.25 4.60
N ALA A 49 10.13 -11.29 5.63
CA ALA A 49 10.45 -11.95 6.90
C ALA A 49 10.67 -13.46 6.72
N ALA A 50 9.78 -14.14 5.99
CA ALA A 50 9.92 -15.57 5.70
C ALA A 50 11.22 -15.87 4.93
N ARG A 51 11.55 -15.07 3.91
CA ARG A 51 12.82 -15.20 3.17
C ARG A 51 14.04 -15.04 4.07
N ALA A 52 14.00 -14.07 4.99
CA ALA A 52 15.10 -13.85 5.94
C ALA A 52 15.29 -15.06 6.87
N ALA A 53 14.19 -15.64 7.38
CA ALA A 53 14.23 -16.85 8.19
C ALA A 53 14.84 -18.05 7.43
N TYR A 54 14.43 -18.27 6.19
CA TYR A 54 15.00 -19.35 5.36
C TYR A 54 16.48 -19.13 5.05
N ALA A 55 16.89 -17.88 4.80
CA ALA A 55 18.30 -17.57 4.58
C ALA A 55 19.17 -17.84 5.83
N GLN A 56 18.66 -17.53 7.02
CA GLN A 56 19.33 -17.85 8.29
C GLN A 56 19.44 -19.36 8.52
N ALA A 57 18.35 -20.10 8.29
CA ALA A 57 18.35 -21.55 8.40
C ALA A 57 19.35 -22.19 7.44
N LEU A 58 19.37 -21.76 6.18
CA LEU A 58 20.35 -22.23 5.19
C LEU A 58 21.78 -21.94 5.65
N LYS A 59 22.06 -20.73 6.15
CA LYS A 59 23.39 -20.39 6.66
C LYS A 59 23.83 -21.33 7.79
N ALA A 60 22.94 -21.62 8.74
CA ALA A 60 23.24 -22.53 9.84
C ALA A 60 23.56 -23.95 9.36
N GLU A 61 22.87 -24.45 8.32
CA GLU A 61 23.19 -25.75 7.72
C GLU A 61 24.54 -25.75 6.99
N LEU A 62 24.87 -24.67 6.28
CA LEU A 62 26.15 -24.53 5.60
C LEU A 62 27.33 -24.44 6.58
N ASP A 63 27.15 -23.71 7.69
CA ASP A 63 28.17 -23.61 8.75
C ASP A 63 28.44 -24.98 9.39
N LYS A 64 27.42 -25.82 9.58
CA LYS A 64 27.58 -27.21 10.06
C LYS A 64 28.28 -28.12 9.04
N ALA A 65 28.03 -27.91 7.75
CA ALA A 65 28.61 -28.73 6.68
C ALA A 65 30.09 -28.40 6.40
N THR A 66 30.57 -27.25 6.88
CA THR A 66 31.93 -26.74 6.62
C THR A 66 32.83 -26.67 7.86
N ALA A 67 32.32 -27.08 9.03
CA ALA A 67 33.06 -27.23 10.29
C ALA A 67 33.43 -28.69 10.56
#